data_AF-A0A954Z4Y7-F1
#
_entry.id   AF-A0A954Z4Y7-F1
#
_cell.length_a   1.000
_cell.length_b   1.000
_cell.length_c   1.000
_cell.angle_alpha   90.00
_cell.angle_beta   90.00
_cell.angle_gamma   90.00
#
_symmetry.space_group_name_H-M   'P 1'
#
loop_
_entity.id
_entity.type
_entity.pdbx_description
1 polymer ?
#
loop_
_entity_poly.entity_id
_entity_poly.type
_entity_poly.pdbx_seq_one_letter_code
_entity_poly.pdbx_strand_id
1 'polypeptide(L)'
;MINSFGANNSEWREASSDEPCPICRKPDWCSLVGPEGAADACVCMRAESDNRRPNGGWFHRVNGEYLAPPAPLPSPTPIAKRVFAS
;
A
#
# COMPACT_ATOMS: atom_id res chain seq x y z
N MET A 1 -13.73 24.65 8.79
CA MET A 1 -14.65 23.70 8.13
C MET A 1 -13.93 23.19 6.89
N ILE A 2 -13.27 22.02 6.96
CA ILE A 2 -12.70 21.39 5.76
C ILE A 2 -13.71 20.38 5.22
N ASN A 3 -14.59 20.85 4.35
CA ASN A 3 -15.48 20.01 3.56
C ASN A 3 -14.78 19.68 2.24
N SER A 4 -14.29 18.44 2.09
CA SER A 4 -13.98 17.86 0.78
C SER A 4 -14.23 16.35 0.82
N PHE A 5 -15.48 15.94 1.07
CA PHE A 5 -15.98 14.60 0.72
C PHE A 5 -16.33 14.60 -0.77
N GLY A 6 -15.32 14.49 -1.62
CA GLY A 6 -15.46 14.37 -3.07
C GLY A 6 -15.04 12.99 -3.52
N ALA A 7 -15.81 11.96 -3.16
CA ALA A 7 -15.62 10.61 -3.69
C ALA A 7 -16.10 10.53 -5.15
N ASN A 8 -15.38 11.21 -6.04
CA ASN A 8 -15.49 10.98 -7.47
C ASN A 8 -14.68 9.71 -7.77
N ASN A 9 -15.34 8.65 -8.24
CA ASN A 9 -14.73 7.34 -8.55
C ASN A 9 -13.54 7.37 -9.54
N SER A 10 -13.24 8.53 -10.13
CA SER A 10 -12.19 8.76 -11.12
C SER A 10 -11.13 9.77 -10.67
N GLU A 11 -11.25 10.34 -9.46
CA GLU A 11 -10.33 11.35 -8.96
C GLU A 11 -9.16 10.69 -8.24
N TRP A 12 -7.96 11.23 -8.47
CA TRP A 12 -6.78 10.79 -7.76
C TRP A 12 -6.80 11.35 -6.34
N ARG A 13 -6.73 10.47 -5.35
CA ARG A 13 -6.61 10.84 -3.93
C ARG A 13 -5.30 10.35 -3.34
N GLU A 14 -4.84 10.98 -2.28
CA GLU A 14 -3.67 10.50 -1.57
C GLU A 14 -4.03 9.32 -0.65
N ALA A 15 -3.09 8.39 -0.48
CA ALA A 15 -3.18 7.34 0.51
C ALA A 15 -3.30 7.97 1.90
N SER A 16 -4.11 7.33 2.75
CA SER A 16 -4.39 7.78 4.10
C SER A 16 -4.32 6.60 5.08
N SER A 17 -4.48 6.87 6.39
CA SER A 17 -4.54 5.78 7.38
C SER A 17 -5.77 4.89 7.22
N ASP A 18 -6.88 5.44 6.70
CA ASP A 18 -8.10 4.68 6.43
C ASP A 18 -7.95 3.85 5.14
N GLU A 19 -7.24 4.39 4.15
CA GLU A 19 -6.95 3.73 2.90
C GLU A 19 -5.45 3.78 2.55
N PRO A 20 -4.64 2.86 3.10
CA PRO A 20 -3.21 2.84 2.85
C PRO A 20 -2.90 2.35 1.42
N CYS A 21 -1.72 2.72 0.91
CA CYS A 21 -1.28 2.25 -0.41
C CYS A 21 -1.31 0.71 -0.50
N PRO A 22 -1.97 0.10 -1.50
CA PRO A 22 -2.06 -1.35 -1.59
C PRO A 22 -0.68 -2.00 -1.75
N ILE A 23 0.25 -1.32 -2.43
CA ILE A 23 1.57 -1.84 -2.76
C ILE A 23 2.56 -1.74 -1.59
N CYS A 24 2.74 -0.55 -1.00
CA CYS A 24 3.73 -0.35 0.08
C CYS A 24 3.14 -0.30 1.50
N ARG A 25 1.81 -0.33 1.63
CA ARG A 25 1.06 -0.29 2.90
C ARG A 25 1.31 0.93 3.78
N LYS A 26 1.88 2.00 3.21
CA LYS A 26 2.07 3.26 3.93
C LYS A 26 0.83 4.17 3.77
N PRO A 27 0.46 4.90 4.84
CA PRO A 27 -0.74 5.73 4.87
C PRO A 27 -0.53 7.13 4.30
N ASP A 28 0.54 7.33 3.51
CA ASP A 28 0.96 8.65 3.06
C ASP A 28 1.74 8.59 1.73
N TRP A 29 1.77 9.73 1.05
CA TRP A 29 2.64 10.06 -0.11
C TRP A 29 2.33 9.32 -1.42
N CYS A 30 1.60 8.21 -1.38
CA CYS A 30 1.16 7.50 -2.59
C CYS A 30 -0.17 8.07 -3.08
N SER A 31 -0.45 7.97 -4.39
CA SER A 31 -1.74 8.37 -4.97
C SER A 31 -2.55 7.15 -5.40
N LEU A 32 -3.85 7.15 -5.12
CA LEU A 32 -4.82 6.09 -5.39
C LEU A 32 -5.90 6.60 -6.35
N VAL A 33 -6.45 5.72 -7.18
CA VAL A 33 -7.62 6.02 -8.02
C VAL A 33 -8.54 4.80 -8.06
N GLY A 34 -9.86 5.05 -8.08
CA GLY A 34 -10.92 4.03 -8.00
C GLY A 34 -11.83 4.26 -6.79
N PRO A 35 -12.75 3.36 -6.48
CA PRO A 35 -13.63 3.47 -5.31
C PRO A 35 -12.85 3.46 -3.98
N GLU A 36 -13.37 4.17 -2.97
CA GLU A 36 -12.82 4.14 -1.60
C GLU A 36 -12.83 2.72 -1.05
N GLY A 37 -11.69 2.26 -0.54
CA GLY A 37 -11.48 0.90 -0.06
C GLY A 37 -11.25 -0.13 -1.16
N ALA A 38 -11.32 0.28 -2.44
CA ALA A 38 -11.19 -0.60 -3.60
C ALA A 38 -10.49 0.11 -4.76
N ALA A 39 -9.33 0.73 -4.50
CA ALA A 39 -8.54 1.40 -5.53
C ALA A 39 -8.18 0.44 -6.70
N ASP A 40 -8.49 0.85 -7.92
CA ASP A 40 -8.19 0.12 -9.16
C ASP A 40 -6.71 0.23 -9.57
N ALA A 41 -6.08 1.36 -9.22
CA ALA A 41 -4.69 1.62 -9.48
C ALA A 41 -4.09 2.57 -8.43
N CYS A 42 -2.76 2.55 -8.33
CA CYS A 42 -2.04 3.51 -7.51
C CYS A 42 -0.71 3.92 -8.15
N VAL A 43 -0.25 5.14 -7.85
CA VAL A 43 1.14 5.56 -8.05
C VAL A 43 1.84 5.47 -6.69
N CYS A 44 2.72 4.48 -6.55
CA CYS A 44 3.50 4.30 -5.34
C CYS A 44 4.81 5.08 -5.44
N MET A 45 5.19 5.80 -4.38
CA MET A 45 6.45 6.55 -4.31
C MET A 45 7.60 5.74 -3.69
N ARG A 46 7.35 4.49 -3.29
CA ARG A 46 8.31 3.65 -2.54
C ARG A 46 8.62 2.31 -3.22
N ALA A 47 7.66 1.74 -3.93
CA ALA A 47 7.82 0.45 -4.60
C ALA A 47 7.98 0.67 -6.10
N GLU A 48 9.15 0.29 -6.61
CA GLU A 48 9.50 0.44 -8.02
C GLU A 48 8.70 -0.50 -8.93
N SER A 49 8.49 -0.10 -10.18
CA SER A 49 7.90 -0.92 -11.25
C SER A 49 8.45 -0.49 -12.61
N ASP A 50 8.18 -1.29 -13.64
CA ASP A 50 8.53 -0.94 -15.02
C ASP A 50 7.77 0.30 -15.55
N ASN A 51 6.75 0.78 -14.82
CA ASN A 51 5.92 1.91 -15.22
C ASN A 51 6.21 3.14 -14.36
N ARG A 52 7.42 3.69 -14.50
CA ARG A 52 7.81 4.95 -13.85
C ARG A 52 7.08 6.14 -14.47
N ARG A 53 6.52 7.01 -13.62
CA ARG A 53 5.79 8.20 -14.08
C ARG A 53 6.71 9.43 -14.14
N PRO A 54 6.47 10.36 -15.08
CA PRO A 54 7.32 11.54 -15.25
C PRO A 54 7.27 12.50 -14.05
N ASN A 55 6.17 12.51 -13.30
CA ASN A 55 5.98 13.27 -12.07
C ASN A 55 6.48 12.55 -10.81
N GLY A 56 7.23 11.46 -10.97
CA GLY A 56 7.72 10.64 -9.86
C GLY A 56 6.81 9.46 -9.54
N GLY A 57 7.39 8.50 -8.83
CA GLY A 57 6.71 7.27 -8.46
C GLY A 57 6.51 6.29 -9.61
N TRP A 58 5.84 5.20 -9.27
CA TRP A 58 5.67 4.02 -10.08
C TRP A 58 4.21 3.62 -10.10
N PHE A 59 3.65 3.49 -11.30
CA PHE A 59 2.25 3.15 -11.49
C PHE A 59 2.07 1.64 -11.36
N HIS A 60 1.07 1.25 -10.57
CA HIS A 60 0.65 -0.13 -10.33
C HIS A 60 -0.84 -0.25 -10.60
N ARG A 61 -1.25 -1.27 -11.37
CA ARG A 61 -2.65 -1.67 -11.50
C ARG A 61 -2.98 -2.67 -10.39
N VAL A 62 -4.10 -2.47 -9.72
CA VAL A 62 -4.53 -3.24 -8.53
C VAL A 62 -5.71 -4.15 -8.88
N ASN A 63 -6.57 -3.73 -9.81
CA ASN A 63 -7.71 -4.43 -10.40
C ASN A 63 -8.10 -5.79 -9.78
N GLY A 64 -9.08 -5.74 -8.88
CA GLY A 64 -10.08 -6.80 -8.67
C GLY A 64 -9.76 -7.97 -7.75
N GLU A 65 -8.50 -8.31 -7.51
CA GLU A 65 -8.16 -9.48 -6.68
C GLU A 65 -7.04 -9.16 -5.70
N TYR A 66 -7.23 -8.11 -4.88
CA TYR A 66 -6.46 -8.01 -3.64
C TYR A 66 -7.02 -9.03 -2.64
N LEU A 67 -6.62 -10.28 -2.85
CA LEU A 67 -6.45 -11.25 -1.78
C LEU A 67 -5.75 -10.50 -0.65
N ALA A 68 -6.39 -10.39 0.51
CA ALA A 68 -5.74 -9.88 1.71
C ALA A 68 -4.34 -10.50 1.78
N PRO A 69 -3.29 -9.72 2.12
CA PRO A 69 -1.96 -10.28 2.22
C PRO A 69 -2.08 -11.46 3.19
N PRO A 70 -1.55 -12.67 2.87
CA PRO A 70 -1.59 -13.77 3.82
C PRO A 70 -1.06 -13.22 5.14
N ALA A 71 -1.81 -13.49 6.22
CA ALA A 71 -1.51 -12.96 7.54
C ALA A 71 0.01 -12.98 7.77
N PRO A 72 0.60 -11.90 8.33
CA PRO A 72 2.04 -11.80 8.49
C PRO A 72 2.55 -13.11 9.07
N LEU A 73 3.52 -13.73 8.38
CA LEU A 73 4.10 -14.98 8.84
C LEU A 73 4.41 -14.84 10.33
N PRO A 74 4.12 -15.86 11.16
CA PRO A 74 4.46 -15.79 12.57
C PRO A 74 5.94 -15.44 12.67
N SER A 75 6.25 -14.40 13.45
CA SER A 75 7.64 -13.97 13.68
C SER A 75 8.47 -15.21 13.98
N PRO A 76 9.65 -15.40 13.32
CA PRO A 76 10.47 -16.57 13.59
C PRO A 76 10.73 -16.60 15.09
N THR A 77 10.22 -17.62 15.78
CA THR A 77 10.52 -17.83 17.20
C THR A 77 12.03 -17.79 17.34
N PRO A 78 12.57 -16.98 18.26
CA PRO A 78 14.01 -16.95 18.47
C PRO A 78 14.45 -18.37 18.77
N ILE A 79 15.29 -18.94 17.89
CA ILE A 79 15.93 -20.22 18.13
C ILE A 79 16.72 -20.02 19.41
N ALA A 80 16.25 -20.62 20.51
CA ALA A 80 16.93 -20.58 21.79
C ALA A 80 18.35 -21.10 21.57
N LYS A 81 19.33 -20.19 21.63
CA LYS A 81 20.75 -20.54 21.53
C LYS A 81 21.03 -21.44 22.73
N ARG A 82 21.24 -22.73 22.47
CA ARG A 82 21.62 -23.71 23.49
C ARG A 82 23.00 -23.28 24.03
N VAL A 83 23.02 -22.71 25.24
CA VAL A 83 24.24 -22.39 25.95
C VAL A 83 24.91 -23.71 26.32
N PHE A 84 26.08 -24.00 25.75
CA PHE A 84 26.96 -25.04 26.27
C PHE A 84 27.86 -24.40 27.32
N ALA A 85 27.66 -24.81 28.58
CA ALA A 85 28.54 -24.49 29.69
C ALA A 85 29.86 -25.25 29.56
N SER A 86 30.95 -24.61 29.99
CA SER A 86 32.25 -25.23 30.29
C SER A 86 32.74 -24.68 31.62
#